data_AF-A8EUQ2-F1
#
_entry.id   AF-A8EUQ2-F1
#
_cell.length_a   1.000
_cell.length_b   1.000
_cell.length_c   1.000
_cell.angle_alpha   90.00
_cell.angle_beta   90.00
_cell.angle_gamma   90.00
#
_symmetry.space_group_name_H-M   'P 1'
#
loop_
_entity.id
_entity.type
_entity.pdbx_description
1 polymer ?
#
loop_
_entity_poly.entity_id
_entity_poly.type
_entity_poly.pdbx_seq_one_letter_code
_entity_poly.pdbx_strand_id
1 'polypeptide(L)'
;MASNLAKYARTNKSLIVFSNAFNHVEAFKKFYNIRVKPKEFGYIKIDKDKINLIEESLYCDLVNGKKNELIRDSLLHSCTNHARYILTSSRFVIFPTKFSFKRVANRLFNGFIIQGAGEVLFKNENGRINITCSGEAKDLNIKARKIDEEIIKEDLEANF
;
A
#
# COMPACT_ATOMS: atom_id res chain seq x y z
N MET A 1 15.02 -8.92 10.25
CA MET A 1 14.87 -7.50 10.59
C MET A 1 13.45 -7.07 10.23
N ALA A 2 12.76 -6.39 11.14
CA ALA A 2 11.49 -5.74 10.79
C ALA A 2 11.82 -4.45 10.04
N SER A 3 11.40 -4.34 8.78
CA SER A 3 11.47 -3.08 8.04
C SER A 3 10.35 -2.15 8.50
N ASN A 4 10.65 -0.87 8.63
CA ASN A 4 9.64 0.16 8.85
C ASN A 4 8.88 0.52 7.57
N LEU A 5 9.37 0.06 6.41
CA LEU A 5 8.74 0.34 5.13
C LEU A 5 7.42 -0.41 4.99
N ALA A 6 6.44 0.28 4.39
CA ALA A 6 5.26 -0.35 3.87
C ALA A 6 5.64 -1.42 2.82
N LYS A 7 4.79 -2.44 2.72
CA LYS A 7 5.03 -3.64 1.92
C LYS A 7 4.06 -3.68 0.76
N TYR A 8 4.44 -4.33 -0.34
CA TYR A 8 3.53 -4.60 -1.43
C TYR A 8 3.47 -6.08 -1.80
N ALA A 9 2.39 -6.44 -2.46
CA ALA A 9 2.25 -7.68 -3.18
C ALA A 9 1.66 -7.42 -4.56
N ARG A 10 2.29 -7.96 -5.59
CA ARG A 10 1.93 -7.72 -6.98
C ARG A 10 1.49 -9.02 -7.65
N THR A 11 0.51 -8.89 -8.52
CA THR A 11 0.11 -9.88 -9.52
C THR A 11 0.27 -9.28 -10.91
N ASN A 12 0.08 -10.06 -11.97
CA ASN A 12 0.08 -9.52 -13.34
C ASN A 12 -0.96 -8.40 -13.56
N LYS A 13 -2.03 -8.32 -12.75
CA LYS A 13 -3.19 -7.43 -12.98
C LYS A 13 -3.45 -6.44 -11.84
N SER A 14 -2.68 -6.47 -10.77
CA SER A 14 -2.93 -5.63 -9.60
C SER A 14 -1.76 -5.61 -8.65
N LEU A 15 -1.56 -4.45 -8.04
CA LEU A 15 -0.68 -4.21 -6.92
C LEU A 15 -1.53 -3.90 -5.67
N ILE A 16 -1.10 -4.40 -4.53
CA ILE A 16 -1.71 -4.11 -3.23
C ILE A 16 -0.59 -3.66 -2.30
N VAL A 17 -0.85 -2.60 -1.56
CA VAL A 17 0.07 -2.05 -0.57
C VAL A 17 -0.50 -2.29 0.82
N PHE A 18 0.39 -2.58 1.76
CA PHE A 18 0.09 -2.87 3.15
C PHE A 18 1.01 -2.02 4.02
N SER A 19 0.49 -1.52 5.15
CA SER A 19 1.34 -0.99 6.21
C SER A 19 2.35 -2.05 6.70
N ASN A 20 3.42 -1.59 7.35
CA ASN A 20 4.48 -2.47 7.87
C ASN A 20 3.96 -3.53 8.87
N ALA A 21 2.86 -3.21 9.57
CA ALA A 21 2.19 -4.02 10.58
C ALA A 21 1.46 -5.27 10.04
N PHE A 22 1.40 -5.45 8.73
CA PHE A 22 0.95 -6.70 8.11
C PHE A 22 2.12 -7.65 7.82
N ASN A 23 1.87 -8.95 8.03
CA ASN A 23 2.59 -9.99 7.30
C ASN A 23 2.04 -10.02 5.86
N HIS A 24 2.74 -9.37 4.93
CA HIS A 24 2.29 -9.20 3.55
C HIS A 24 2.02 -10.52 2.79
N VAL A 25 2.70 -11.62 3.12
CA VAL A 25 2.43 -12.95 2.55
C VAL A 25 1.07 -13.48 3.03
N GLU A 26 0.81 -13.42 4.34
CA GLU A 26 -0.47 -13.85 4.91
C GLU A 26 -1.62 -12.92 4.49
N ALA A 27 -1.38 -11.62 4.49
CA ALA A 27 -2.34 -10.61 4.04
C ALA A 27 -2.70 -10.83 2.56
N PHE A 28 -1.72 -11.14 1.70
CA PHE A 28 -2.00 -11.49 0.31
C PHE A 28 -2.85 -12.75 0.18
N LYS A 29 -2.51 -13.82 0.92
CA LYS A 29 -3.29 -15.07 0.94
C LYS A 29 -4.74 -14.82 1.36
N LYS A 30 -4.96 -14.06 2.43
CA LYS A 30 -6.30 -13.65 2.90
C LYS A 30 -7.01 -12.78 1.87
N PHE A 31 -6.32 -11.81 1.27
CA PHE A 31 -6.88 -10.90 0.28
C PHE A 31 -7.38 -11.65 -0.96
N TYR A 32 -6.60 -12.59 -1.52
CA TYR A 32 -6.96 -13.33 -2.74
C TYR A 32 -7.62 -14.69 -2.49
N ASN A 33 -7.74 -15.13 -1.24
CA ASN A 33 -8.25 -16.44 -0.85
C ASN A 33 -7.54 -17.60 -1.58
N ILE A 34 -6.20 -17.55 -1.64
CA ILE A 34 -5.30 -18.59 -2.20
C ILE A 34 -5.41 -18.82 -3.73
N ARG A 35 -6.45 -18.31 -4.40
CA ARG A 35 -6.70 -18.55 -5.84
C ARG A 35 -5.69 -17.89 -6.79
N VAL A 36 -4.98 -16.87 -6.34
CA VAL A 36 -4.09 -16.06 -7.20
C VAL A 36 -2.66 -16.22 -6.69
N LYS A 37 -1.74 -16.53 -7.60
CA LYS A 37 -0.30 -16.58 -7.28
C LYS A 37 0.28 -15.17 -7.32
N PRO A 38 1.07 -14.78 -6.31
CA PRO A 38 1.82 -13.53 -6.36
C PRO A 38 2.90 -13.65 -7.45
N LYS A 39 3.14 -12.55 -8.14
CA LYS A 39 4.29 -12.41 -9.05
C LYS A 39 5.52 -11.96 -8.26
N GLU A 40 5.31 -11.06 -7.31
CA GLU A 40 6.38 -10.31 -6.66
C GLU A 40 5.88 -9.81 -5.30
N PHE A 41 6.79 -9.82 -4.32
CA PHE A 41 6.64 -9.20 -3.01
C PHE A 41 7.82 -8.27 -2.77
N GLY A 42 7.60 -7.26 -1.94
CA GLY A 42 8.65 -6.33 -1.61
C GLY A 42 8.17 -5.17 -0.77
N TYR A 43 8.95 -4.10 -0.80
CA TYR A 43 8.76 -2.87 -0.06
C TYR A 43 8.44 -1.71 -1.00
N ILE A 44 7.57 -0.84 -0.56
CA ILE A 44 7.21 0.38 -1.27
C ILE A 44 7.76 1.56 -0.48
N LYS A 45 8.32 2.54 -1.19
CA LYS A 45 8.77 3.79 -0.60
C LYS A 45 8.50 4.96 -1.54
N ILE A 46 8.08 6.08 -0.98
CA ILE A 46 8.10 7.38 -1.68
C ILE A 46 9.46 8.04 -1.43
N ASP A 47 10.17 8.39 -2.50
CA ASP A 47 11.42 9.15 -2.46
C ASP A 47 11.29 10.38 -3.35
N LYS A 48 11.29 11.57 -2.71
CA LYS A 48 11.13 12.89 -3.34
C LYS A 48 9.97 12.95 -4.34
N ASP A 49 10.24 12.65 -5.60
CA ASP A 49 9.37 12.75 -6.76
C ASP A 49 8.88 11.39 -7.30
N LYS A 50 9.34 10.26 -6.71
CA LYS A 50 9.08 8.90 -7.23
C LYS A 50 8.56 7.94 -6.17
N ILE A 51 7.79 6.96 -6.63
CA ILE A 51 7.40 5.82 -5.80
C ILE A 51 8.16 4.57 -6.26
N ASN A 52 9.04 4.10 -5.39
CA ASN A 52 9.93 2.98 -5.62
C ASN A 52 9.28 1.68 -5.14
N LEU A 53 9.30 0.65 -5.98
CA LEU A 53 9.09 -0.72 -5.56
C LEU A 53 10.44 -1.45 -5.48
N ILE A 54 10.72 -1.98 -4.30
CA ILE A 54 11.95 -2.68 -3.95
C ILE A 54 11.59 -4.15 -3.71
N GLU A 55 12.10 -5.05 -4.54
CA GLU A 55 11.87 -6.48 -4.36
C GLU A 55 12.46 -6.98 -3.03
N GLU A 56 11.81 -7.95 -2.39
CA GLU A 56 12.26 -8.48 -1.09
C GLU A 56 13.69 -9.04 -1.13
N SER A 57 14.11 -9.61 -2.26
CA SER A 57 15.47 -10.11 -2.51
C SER A 57 16.53 -9.00 -2.50
N LEU A 58 16.17 -7.78 -2.89
CA LEU A 58 17.07 -6.63 -2.98
C LEU A 58 17.14 -5.82 -1.67
N TYR A 59 16.11 -5.89 -0.84
CA TYR A 59 16.04 -5.10 0.39
C TYR A 59 17.26 -5.30 1.31
N CYS A 60 17.75 -6.53 1.45
CA CYS A 60 18.94 -6.81 2.26
C CYS A 60 20.22 -6.19 1.68
N ASP A 61 20.34 -6.08 0.36
CA ASP A 61 21.49 -5.48 -0.29
C ASP A 61 21.48 -3.94 -0.15
N LEU A 62 20.29 -3.30 -0.24
CA LEU A 62 20.12 -1.87 0.06
C LEU A 62 20.49 -1.50 1.49
N VAL A 63 19.99 -2.26 2.47
CA VAL A 63 20.28 -2.01 3.89
C VAL A 63 21.78 -2.10 4.17
N ASN A 64 22.50 -2.95 3.42
CA ASN A 64 23.94 -3.13 3.53
C ASN A 64 24.75 -2.17 2.62
N GLY A 65 24.11 -1.19 1.98
CA GLY A 65 24.78 -0.13 1.21
C GLY A 65 25.28 -0.54 -0.19
N LYS A 66 24.85 -1.68 -0.73
CA LYS A 66 25.18 -2.07 -2.11
C LYS A 66 24.32 -1.27 -3.08
N LYS A 67 24.93 -0.66 -4.11
CA LYS A 67 24.27 0.31 -5.02
C LYS A 67 23.84 -0.24 -6.38
N ASN A 68 23.94 -1.55 -6.62
CA ASN A 68 23.61 -2.14 -7.92
C ASN A 68 22.14 -2.55 -7.96
N GLU A 69 21.22 -1.60 -8.13
CA GLU A 69 19.79 -1.95 -8.06
C GLU A 69 18.92 -1.36 -9.17
N LEU A 70 18.20 -2.27 -9.81
CA LEU A 70 17.09 -1.99 -10.72
C LEU A 70 15.85 -1.66 -9.89
N ILE A 71 15.79 -0.45 -9.32
CA ILE A 71 14.57 0.08 -8.71
C ILE A 71 13.55 0.33 -9.83
N ARG A 72 12.30 -0.10 -9.63
CA ARG A 72 11.23 0.03 -10.64
C ARG A 72 10.13 0.97 -10.16
N ASP A 73 9.76 1.93 -11.01
CA ASP A 73 8.65 2.88 -10.81
C ASP A 73 7.26 2.24 -11.07
N SER A 74 7.00 1.05 -10.53
CA SER A 74 5.92 0.19 -11.05
C SER A 74 4.50 0.49 -10.53
N LEU A 75 4.35 1.38 -9.55
CA LEU A 75 3.02 1.83 -9.07
C LEU A 75 2.22 2.57 -10.13
N LEU A 76 2.89 3.39 -10.94
CA LEU A 76 2.25 4.33 -11.86
C LEU A 76 1.59 3.67 -13.07
N HIS A 77 1.86 2.41 -13.39
CA HIS A 77 1.21 1.74 -14.53
C HIS A 77 0.06 0.80 -14.17
N SER A 78 -0.09 0.37 -12.92
CA SER A 78 -1.13 -0.61 -12.53
C SER A 78 -2.13 -0.12 -11.48
N CYS A 79 -1.77 0.91 -10.71
CA CYS A 79 -2.64 1.60 -9.75
C CYS A 79 -2.88 3.05 -10.19
N THR A 80 -2.91 3.31 -11.50
CA THR A 80 -2.96 4.63 -12.14
C THR A 80 -3.89 5.59 -11.42
N ASN A 81 -3.27 6.44 -10.59
CA ASN A 81 -3.73 7.58 -9.82
C ASN A 81 -4.90 7.39 -8.86
N HIS A 82 -5.76 6.38 -9.01
CA HIS A 82 -6.91 6.15 -8.14
C HIS A 82 -6.89 4.73 -7.59
N ALA A 83 -6.67 4.62 -6.28
CA ALA A 83 -6.84 3.39 -5.53
C ALA A 83 -7.86 3.60 -4.41
N ARG A 84 -8.25 2.50 -3.75
CA ARG A 84 -9.03 2.54 -2.52
C ARG A 84 -8.15 2.21 -1.35
N TYR A 85 -8.49 2.71 -0.18
CA TYR A 85 -7.81 2.34 1.05
C TYR A 85 -8.80 2.00 2.17
N ILE A 86 -8.34 1.19 3.11
CA ILE A 86 -8.97 0.97 4.41
C ILE A 86 -7.88 1.15 5.45
N LEU A 87 -8.18 1.89 6.52
CA LEU A 87 -7.26 2.26 7.57
C LEU A 87 -7.87 2.05 8.96
N THR A 88 -7.04 1.59 9.88
CA THR A 88 -7.28 1.49 11.33
C THR A 88 -6.24 2.32 12.06
N SER A 89 -6.23 2.28 13.39
CA SER A 89 -5.26 3.03 14.21
C SER A 89 -3.79 2.65 13.99
N SER A 90 -3.50 1.50 13.37
CA SER A 90 -2.13 0.97 13.24
C SER A 90 -1.87 0.30 11.89
N ARG A 91 -2.88 0.22 11.02
CA ARG A 91 -2.81 -0.59 9.81
C ARG A 91 -3.55 0.08 8.68
N PHE A 92 -3.02 -0.02 7.47
CA PHE A 92 -3.77 0.29 6.27
C PHE A 92 -3.49 -0.70 5.16
N VAL A 93 -4.43 -0.75 4.21
CA VAL A 93 -4.29 -1.46 2.95
C VAL A 93 -4.75 -0.56 1.82
N ILE A 94 -3.93 -0.39 0.79
CA ILE A 94 -4.29 0.28 -0.46
C ILE A 94 -4.46 -0.78 -1.54
N PHE A 95 -5.59 -0.73 -2.24
CA PHE A 95 -5.98 -1.77 -3.19
C PHE A 95 -6.71 -1.20 -4.42
N PRO A 96 -6.72 -1.91 -5.56
CA PRO A 96 -7.36 -1.43 -6.78
C PRO A 96 -8.87 -1.28 -6.64
N THR A 97 -9.44 -0.31 -7.35
CA THR A 97 -10.88 0.02 -7.37
C THR A 97 -11.80 -1.12 -7.83
N LYS A 98 -11.27 -2.16 -8.48
CA LYS A 98 -12.04 -3.37 -8.83
C LYS A 98 -12.48 -4.20 -7.62
N PHE A 99 -11.88 -3.99 -6.44
CA PHE A 99 -12.28 -4.67 -5.20
C PHE A 99 -13.18 -3.75 -4.35
N SER A 100 -14.24 -4.31 -3.77
CA SER A 100 -15.15 -3.58 -2.89
C SER A 100 -14.60 -3.45 -1.48
N PHE A 101 -14.95 -2.35 -0.79
CA PHE A 101 -14.55 -2.11 0.60
C PHE A 101 -14.99 -3.24 1.53
N LYS A 102 -16.26 -3.65 1.44
CA LYS A 102 -16.81 -4.76 2.25
C LYS A 102 -16.01 -6.06 2.11
N ARG A 103 -15.57 -6.39 0.89
CA ARG A 103 -14.78 -7.60 0.63
C ARG A 103 -13.40 -7.54 1.29
N VAL A 104 -12.73 -6.39 1.20
CA VAL A 104 -11.39 -6.23 1.79
C VAL A 104 -11.47 -6.18 3.31
N ALA A 105 -12.43 -5.43 3.86
CA ALA A 105 -12.72 -5.35 5.29
C ALA A 105 -12.90 -6.74 5.91
N ASN A 106 -13.80 -7.56 5.35
CA ASN A 106 -14.07 -8.89 5.89
C ASN A 106 -12.86 -9.85 5.85
N ARG A 107 -11.93 -9.64 4.91
CA ARG A 107 -10.77 -10.52 4.73
C ARG A 107 -9.56 -10.13 5.58
N LEU A 108 -9.32 -8.83 5.73
CA LEU A 108 -8.09 -8.31 6.32
C LEU A 108 -8.29 -7.57 7.64
N PHE A 109 -9.51 -7.08 7.87
CA PHE A 109 -9.84 -6.25 9.03
C PHE A 109 -10.90 -6.90 9.93
N ASN A 110 -11.10 -8.22 9.82
CA ASN A 110 -11.96 -8.92 10.75
C ASN A 110 -11.40 -8.82 12.18
N GLY A 111 -12.22 -8.36 13.13
CA GLY A 111 -11.80 -8.07 14.50
C GLY A 111 -11.09 -6.73 14.71
N PHE A 112 -11.00 -5.87 13.68
CA PHE A 112 -10.43 -4.52 13.80
C PHE A 112 -11.50 -3.44 13.66
N ILE A 113 -11.34 -2.34 14.40
CA ILE A 113 -12.15 -1.14 14.24
C ILE A 113 -11.57 -0.34 13.08
N ILE A 114 -12.31 -0.29 11.96
CA ILE A 114 -11.96 0.54 10.80
C ILE A 114 -12.28 1.99 11.13
N GLN A 115 -11.31 2.88 10.89
CA GLN A 115 -11.40 4.29 11.24
C GLN A 115 -11.51 5.20 10.03
N GLY A 116 -10.88 4.81 8.91
CA GLY A 116 -10.87 5.57 7.67
C GLY A 116 -11.00 4.64 6.47
N ALA A 117 -11.77 5.05 5.46
CA ALA A 117 -11.88 4.32 4.21
C ALA A 117 -12.39 5.25 3.10
N GLY A 118 -11.80 5.12 1.92
CA GLY A 118 -12.14 5.95 0.78
C GLY A 118 -11.24 5.68 -0.41
N GLU A 119 -11.11 6.68 -1.26
CA GLU A 119 -10.18 6.70 -2.38
C GLU A 119 -8.89 7.43 -2.01
N VAL A 120 -7.77 6.94 -2.52
CA VAL A 120 -6.46 7.56 -2.38
C VAL A 120 -5.88 7.89 -3.75
N LEU A 121 -5.37 9.10 -3.85
CA LEU A 121 -4.78 9.71 -5.01
C LEU A 121 -3.31 10.02 -4.76
N PHE A 122 -2.45 9.62 -5.69
CA PHE A 122 -1.03 9.99 -5.69
C PHE A 122 -0.79 10.94 -6.85
N LYS A 123 -0.35 12.17 -6.56
CA LYS A 123 -0.04 13.17 -7.58
C LYS A 123 1.37 13.69 -7.39
N ASN A 124 2.14 13.77 -8.47
CA ASN A 124 3.41 14.48 -8.44
C ASN A 124 3.14 15.96 -8.74
N GLU A 125 3.32 16.80 -7.73
CA GLU A 125 3.18 18.25 -7.83
C GLU A 125 4.51 18.89 -7.37
N ASN A 126 5.11 19.71 -8.24
CA ASN A 126 6.37 20.40 -7.96
C ASN A 126 7.53 19.47 -7.56
N GLY A 127 7.61 18.27 -8.14
CA GLY A 127 8.66 17.30 -7.81
C GLY A 127 8.50 16.65 -6.44
N ARG A 128 7.27 16.65 -5.89
CA ARG A 128 6.90 15.94 -4.67
C ARG A 128 5.63 15.13 -4.89
N ILE A 129 5.62 13.91 -4.34
CA ILE A 129 4.40 13.11 -4.35
C ILE A 129 3.49 13.54 -3.20
N ASN A 130 2.34 14.10 -3.57
CA ASN A 130 1.24 14.42 -2.68
C ASN A 130 0.23 13.27 -2.66
N ILE A 131 -0.23 12.95 -1.45
CA ILE A 131 -1.27 11.93 -1.21
C ILE A 131 -2.54 12.66 -0.83
N THR A 132 -3.65 12.34 -1.48
CA THR A 132 -4.97 12.90 -1.17
C THR A 132 -5.96 11.77 -0.93
N CYS A 133 -6.68 11.83 0.18
CA CYS A 133 -7.68 10.84 0.59
C CYS A 133 -9.07 11.48 0.57
N SER A 134 -10.01 10.86 -0.14
CA SER A 134 -11.35 11.44 -0.31
C SER A 134 -12.43 10.37 -0.46
N GLY A 135 -13.70 10.81 -0.47
CA GLY A 135 -14.85 9.94 -0.63
C GLY A 135 -15.20 9.15 0.64
N GLU A 136 -15.94 8.07 0.44
CA GLU A 136 -16.46 7.25 1.53
C GLU A 136 -16.67 5.79 1.10
N ALA A 137 -16.54 4.88 2.06
CA ALA A 137 -16.94 3.50 1.92
C ALA A 137 -18.39 3.33 2.41
N LYS A 138 -19.37 3.60 1.53
CA LYS A 138 -20.81 3.50 1.86
C LYS A 138 -21.20 2.16 2.49
N ASP A 139 -20.69 1.06 1.94
CA ASP A 139 -20.98 -0.31 2.43
C ASP A 139 -20.49 -0.56 3.87
N LEU A 140 -19.54 0.25 4.36
CA LEU A 140 -18.99 0.18 5.71
C LEU A 140 -19.49 1.32 6.61
N ASN A 141 -20.21 2.30 6.05
CA ASN A 141 -20.58 3.54 6.72
C ASN A 141 -19.38 4.32 7.30
N ILE A 142 -18.28 4.40 6.53
CA ILE A 142 -17.03 5.06 6.94
C ILE A 142 -16.61 6.08 5.88
N LYS A 143 -16.14 7.24 6.31
CA LYS A 143 -15.70 8.34 5.44
C LYS A 143 -14.18 8.51 5.50
N ALA A 144 -13.61 9.04 4.43
CA ALA A 144 -12.23 9.49 4.45
C ALA A 144 -12.07 10.69 5.39
N ARG A 145 -10.97 10.71 6.13
CA ARG A 145 -10.59 11.79 7.04
C ARG A 145 -9.32 12.45 6.54
N LYS A 146 -9.14 13.74 6.81
CA LYS A 146 -7.91 14.46 6.42
C LYS A 146 -6.64 13.81 6.98
N ILE A 147 -6.71 13.34 8.23
CA ILE A 147 -5.58 12.68 8.90
C ILE A 147 -5.17 11.35 8.23
N ASP A 148 -6.05 10.73 7.44
CA ASP A 148 -5.71 9.48 6.76
C ASP A 148 -4.60 9.71 5.71
N GLU A 149 -4.52 10.90 5.13
CA GLU A 149 -3.44 11.31 4.21
C GLU A 149 -2.08 11.31 4.91
N GLU A 150 -2.02 11.93 6.09
CA GLU A 150 -0.81 12.07 6.89
C GLU A 150 -0.30 10.70 7.36
N ILE A 151 -1.20 9.83 7.85
CA ILE A 151 -0.84 8.49 8.32
C ILE A 151 -0.28 7.63 7.17
N ILE A 152 -0.94 7.63 6.00
CA ILE A 152 -0.47 6.86 4.86
C ILE A 152 0.88 7.41 4.36
N LYS A 153 1.03 8.74 4.34
CA LYS A 153 2.26 9.39 3.90
C LYS A 153 3.45 9.05 4.81
N GLU A 154 3.27 9.12 6.12
CA GLU A 154 4.31 8.82 7.11
C GLU A 154 4.86 7.40 6.94
N ASP A 155 3.98 6.41 6.76
CA ASP A 155 4.38 5.01 6.55
C ASP A 155 5.10 4.79 5.19
N LEU A 156 4.76 5.57 4.16
CA LEU A 156 5.35 5.45 2.81
C LEU A 156 6.66 6.22 2.65
N GLU A 157 6.89 7.27 3.44
CA GLU A 157 8.12 8.08 3.45
C GLU A 157 9.16 7.55 4.48
N ALA A 158 8.86 6.45 5.17
CA ALA A 158 9.74 5.86 6.17
C ALA A 158 11.17 5.57 5.65
N ASN A 159 12.14 5.61 6.58
CA ASN A 159 13.55 5.36 6.29
C ASN A 159 13.93 3.88 6.48
N PHE A 160 15.08 3.50 5.88
CA PHE A 160 15.71 2.19 6.00
C PHE A 160 16.30 1.96 7.40
#